data_AF-A0A0H3J385-F1
#
_entry.id   AF-A0A0H3J385-F1
#
_cell.length_a   1.000
_cell.length_b   1.000
_cell.length_c   1.000
_cell.angle_alpha   90.00
_cell.angle_beta   90.00
_cell.angle_gamma   90.00
#
_symmetry.space_group_name_H-M   'P 1'
#
loop_
_entity.id
_entity.type
_entity.pdbx_description
1 polymer ?
#
loop_
_entity_poly.entity_id
_entity_poly.type
_entity_poly.pdbx_seq_one_letter_code
_entity_poly.pdbx_strand_id
1 'polypeptide(L)'
;MKNKFLIIRVILGVLIVLISVLTFLKIGDKRIMMPTILLLLGILQLFNGLDFFSKSIDRKGFGIFLISSSAFLIFIAISIMIMMFK
;
A
#
# COMPACT_ATOMS: atom_id res chain seq x y z
N MET A 1 18.68 8.00 8.11
CA MET A 1 17.61 7.07 7.65
C MET A 1 16.26 7.74 7.34
N LYS A 2 15.84 8.82 8.01
CA LYS A 2 14.55 9.52 7.76
C LYS A 2 14.29 9.88 6.28
N ASN A 3 15.30 10.34 5.53
CA ASN A 3 15.11 10.72 4.12
C ASN A 3 14.85 9.53 3.18
N LYS A 4 15.40 8.35 3.46
CA LYS A 4 15.18 7.16 2.61
C LYS A 4 13.72 6.69 2.66
N PHE A 5 13.11 6.70 3.84
CA PHE A 5 11.69 6.39 4.02
C PHE A 5 10.77 7.43 3.38
N LEU A 6 11.18 8.70 3.32
CA LEU A 6 10.42 9.74 2.63
C LEU A 6 10.45 9.50 1.11
N ILE A 7 11.62 9.24 0.54
CA ILE A 7 11.78 8.94 -0.89
C ILE A 7 10.96 7.72 -1.31
N ILE A 8 11.02 6.62 -0.55
CA ILE A 8 10.24 5.40 -0.84
C ILE A 8 8.73 5.69 -0.84
N ARG A 9 8.23 6.47 0.13
CA ARG A 9 6.82 6.84 0.19
C ARG A 9 6.36 7.69 -0.98
N VAL A 10 7.20 8.64 -1.41
CA VAL A 10 6.92 9.46 -2.60
C VAL A 10 6.85 8.59 -3.85
N ILE A 11 7.84 7.71 -4.04
CA ILE A 11 7.87 6.79 -5.18
C ILE A 11 6.63 5.88 -5.20
N LEU A 12 6.27 5.29 -4.06
CA LEU A 12 5.08 4.45 -3.93
C LEU A 12 3.80 5.23 -4.23
N GLY A 13 3.67 6.47 -3.72
CA GLY A 13 2.53 7.34 -4.00
C GLY A 13 2.38 7.64 -5.49
N VAL A 14 3.48 7.99 -6.16
CA VAL A 14 3.49 8.23 -7.62
C VAL A 14 3.08 6.97 -8.38
N LEU A 15 3.59 5.80 -7.97
CA LEU A 15 3.27 4.53 -8.62
C LEU A 15 1.79 4.17 -8.49
N ILE A 16 1.19 4.41 -7.31
CA ILE A 16 -0.25 4.20 -7.08
C ILE A 16 -1.08 5.12 -7.98
N VAL A 17 -0.70 6.39 -8.10
CA VAL A 17 -1.40 7.34 -8.98
C VAL A 17 -1.33 6.89 -10.43
N LEU A 18 -0.14 6.52 -10.92
CA LEU A 18 0.04 6.05 -12.30
C LEU A 18 -0.82 4.82 -12.59
N ILE A 19 -0.79 3.79 -11.73
CA ILE A 19 -1.57 2.57 -11.94
C ILE A 19 -3.07 2.86 -11.81
N SER A 20 -3.48 3.77 -10.93
CA SER A 20 -4.87 4.20 -10.81
C SER A 20 -5.37 4.88 -12.09
N VAL A 21 -4.56 5.75 -12.69
CA VAL A 21 -4.87 6.39 -13.98
C VAL A 21 -4.96 5.35 -15.10
N LEU A 22 -4.00 4.42 -15.19
CA LEU A 22 -4.05 3.34 -16.18
C LEU A 22 -5.31 2.48 -16.01
N THR A 23 -5.69 2.17 -14.77
CA THR A 23 -6.90 1.40 -14.44
C THR A 23 -8.16 2.17 -14.85
N PHE A 24 -8.20 3.48 -14.60
CA PHE A 24 -9.30 4.35 -15.00
C PHE A 24 -9.45 4.42 -16.52
N LEU A 25 -8.35 4.51 -17.26
CA LEU A 25 -8.31 4.46 -18.71
C LEU A 25 -8.60 3.06 -19.30
N LYS A 26 -8.82 2.05 -18.43
CA LYS A 26 -9.02 0.63 -18.81
C LYS A 26 -7.84 0.08 -19.63
N ILE A 27 -6.63 0.60 -19.42
CA ILE A 27 -5.41 0.17 -20.09
C ILE A 27 -4.75 -0.93 -19.24
N GLY A 28 -4.86 -2.18 -19.69
CA GLY A 28 -4.32 -3.34 -18.97
C GLY A 28 -5.39 -4.22 -18.34
N ASP A 29 -4.97 -5.38 -17.83
CA ASP A 29 -5.90 -6.36 -17.26
C ASP A 29 -6.35 -5.93 -15.85
N LYS A 30 -7.63 -5.58 -15.74
CA LYS A 30 -8.29 -5.20 -14.47
C LYS A 30 -8.13 -6.26 -13.38
N ARG A 31 -8.00 -7.54 -13.76
CA ARG A 31 -7.79 -8.66 -12.84
C ARG A 31 -6.48 -8.54 -12.07
N ILE A 32 -5.49 -7.89 -12.68
CA ILE A 32 -4.16 -7.71 -12.10
C ILE A 32 -4.03 -6.33 -11.47
N MET A 33 -4.59 -5.31 -12.11
CA MET A 33 -4.43 -3.92 -11.68
C MET A 33 -5.00 -3.64 -10.29
N MET A 34 -6.19 -4.15 -9.99
CA MET A 34 -6.84 -3.89 -8.71
C MET A 34 -6.10 -4.53 -7.52
N PRO A 35 -5.71 -5.82 -7.56
CA PRO A 35 -4.83 -6.37 -6.53
C PRO A 35 -3.49 -5.66 -6.43
N THR A 36 -2.92 -5.21 -7.55
CA THR A 36 -1.64 -4.48 -7.56
C THR A 36 -1.76 -3.14 -6.83
N ILE A 37 -2.84 -2.39 -7.04
CA ILE A 37 -3.11 -1.14 -6.30
C ILE A 37 -3.23 -1.42 -4.80
N LEU A 38 -3.97 -2.46 -4.42
CA LEU A 38 -4.15 -2.83 -3.01
C LEU A 38 -2.84 -3.25 -2.35
N LEU A 39 -1.97 -4.00 -3.05
CA LEU A 39 -0.62 -4.33 -2.58
C LEU A 39 0.21 -3.08 -2.36
N LEU A 40 0.24 -2.16 -3.32
CA LEU A 40 1.02 -0.92 -3.21
C LEU A 40 0.51 -0.01 -2.09
N LEU A 41 -0.80 0.09 -1.91
CA LEU A 41 -1.42 0.78 -0.79
C LEU A 41 -1.02 0.12 0.54
N GLY A 42 -1.08 -1.20 0.63
CA GLY A 42 -0.63 -1.94 1.81
C GLY A 42 0.83 -1.65 2.15
N ILE A 43 1.73 -1.71 1.17
CA ILE A 43 3.16 -1.40 1.37
C ILE A 43 3.34 0.05 1.84
N LEU A 44 2.65 1.02 1.21
CA LEU A 44 2.70 2.43 1.62
C LEU A 44 2.20 2.63 3.06
N GLN A 45 1.08 1.98 3.41
CA GLN A 45 0.47 2.00 4.75
C GLN A 45 1.44 1.44 5.80
N LEU A 46 2.17 0.38 5.47
CA LEU A 46 3.17 -0.24 6.35
C LEU A 46 4.33 0.73 6.64
N PHE A 47 4.87 1.37 5.60
CA PHE A 47 5.92 2.38 5.77
C PHE A 47 5.45 3.59 6.59
N ASN A 48 4.21 4.03 6.39
CA ASN A 48 3.62 5.09 7.20
C ASN A 48 3.46 4.65 8.66
N GLY A 49 2.94 3.45 8.90
CA GLY A 49 2.76 2.90 10.25
C GLY A 49 4.07 2.76 11.01
N LEU A 50 5.13 2.30 10.35
CA LEU A 50 6.48 2.23 10.93
C LEU A 50 7.04 3.62 11.29
N ASP A 51 6.84 4.64 10.44
CA ASP A 51 7.28 6.01 10.72
C ASP A 51 6.53 6.61 11.93
N PHE A 52 5.21 6.38 12.04
CA PHE A 52 4.41 6.83 13.19
C PHE A 52 4.73 6.06 14.47
N PHE A 53 4.98 4.76 14.38
CA PHE A 53 5.38 3.92 15.51
C PHE A 53 6.74 4.33 16.08
N SER A 54 7.68 4.72 15.21
CA SER A 54 9.05 5.09 15.60
C SER A 54 9.18 6.53 16.13
N LYS A 55 8.35 7.49 15.70
CA LYS A 55 8.58 8.92 15.97
C LYS A 55 8.05 9.45 17.30
N SER A 56 7.07 8.80 17.95
CA SER A 56 6.47 9.36 19.17
C SER A 56 5.66 8.32 19.95
N ILE A 57 5.84 8.28 21.27
CA ILE A 57 5.07 7.43 22.20
C ILE A 57 3.55 7.67 22.05
N ASP A 58 3.14 8.93 21.87
CA ASP A 58 1.72 9.32 21.74
C ASP A 58 1.06 8.90 20.42
N ARG A 59 1.85 8.58 19.38
CA ARG A 59 1.30 8.14 18.07
C ARG A 59 1.51 6.66 17.78
N LYS A 60 1.96 5.88 18.77
CA LYS A 60 2.13 4.43 18.63
C LYS A 60 0.83 3.72 18.25
N GLY A 61 -0.31 4.14 18.80
CA GLY A 61 -1.62 3.59 18.45
C GLY A 61 -1.97 3.73 16.97
N PHE A 62 -1.73 4.92 16.40
CA PHE A 62 -1.90 5.15 14.96
C PHE A 62 -0.92 4.33 14.12
N GLY A 63 0.33 4.18 14.58
CA GLY A 63 1.31 3.31 13.94
C GLY A 63 0.86 1.86 13.86
N ILE A 64 0.37 1.31 14.98
CA ILE A 64 -0.15 -0.07 15.05
C ILE A 64 -1.39 -0.24 14.16
N PHE A 65 -2.31 0.73 14.19
CA PHE A 65 -3.49 0.71 13.31
C PHE A 65 -3.11 0.68 11.83
N LEU A 66 -2.15 1.52 11.42
CA LEU A 66 -1.66 1.55 10.03
C LEU A 66 -0.96 0.25 9.64
N ILE A 67 -0.18 -0.35 10.54
CA ILE A 67 0.47 -1.64 10.29
C ILE A 67 -0.58 -2.76 10.17
N SER A 68 -1.56 -2.81 11.08
CA SER A 68 -2.68 -3.77 11.01
C SER A 68 -3.49 -3.62 9.72
N SER A 69 -3.84 -2.38 9.37
CA SER A 69 -4.53 -2.06 8.13
C SER A 69 -3.71 -2.45 6.89
N SER A 70 -2.39 -2.31 6.93
CA SER A 70 -1.51 -2.75 5.85
C SER A 70 -1.55 -4.26 5.62
N ALA A 71 -1.51 -5.05 6.70
CA ALA A 71 -1.58 -6.50 6.64
C ALA A 71 -2.93 -6.95 6.07
N PHE A 72 -4.02 -6.30 6.47
CA PHE A 72 -5.35 -6.55 5.93
C PHE A 72 -5.45 -6.27 4.43
N LEU A 73 -4.91 -5.14 3.96
CA LEU A 73 -4.89 -4.80 2.52
C LEU A 73 -4.09 -5.81 1.69
N ILE A 74 -2.91 -6.21 2.19
CA ILE A 74 -2.06 -7.21 1.52
C ILE A 74 -2.77 -8.57 1.47
N PHE A 75 -3.40 -8.98 2.57
CA PHE A 75 -4.18 -10.22 2.62
C PHE A 75 -5.31 -10.23 1.58
N ILE A 76 -6.12 -9.16 1.54
CA ILE A 76 -7.19 -9.03 0.54
C ILE A 76 -6.64 -9.10 -0.88
N ALA A 77 -5.54 -8.38 -1.15
CA ALA A 77 -4.96 -8.36 -2.49
C ALA A 77 -4.54 -9.76 -2.94
N ILE A 78 -3.90 -10.53 -2.05
CA ILE A 78 -3.52 -11.92 -2.31
C ILE A 78 -4.75 -12.81 -2.52
N SER A 79 -5.76 -12.69 -1.66
CA SER A 79 -7.01 -13.46 -1.80
C SER A 79 -7.71 -13.19 -3.13
N ILE A 80 -7.77 -11.91 -3.56
CA ILE A 80 -8.35 -11.53 -4.86
C ILE A 80 -7.50 -12.14 -5.98
N MET A 81 -6.17 -12.04 -5.94
CA MET A 81 -5.33 -12.67 -6.96
C MET A 81 -5.62 -14.17 -7.06
N ILE A 82 -5.61 -14.90 -5.93
CA ILE A 82 -5.89 -16.35 -5.92
C ILE A 82 -7.27 -16.65 -6.52
N MET A 83 -8.29 -15.87 -6.18
CA MET A 83 -9.66 -16.07 -6.70
C MET A 83 -9.75 -15.80 -8.22
N MET A 84 -8.96 -14.86 -8.75
CA MET A 84 -9.00 -14.47 -10.16
C MET A 84 -8.14 -15.36 -11.08
N PHE A 85 -7.15 -16.05 -10.52
CA PHE A 85 -6.25 -16.96 -11.24
C PHE A 85 -6.61 -18.45 -11.08
N LYS A 86 -7.67 -18.75 -10.33
CA LYS A 86 -8.26 -20.09 -10.22
C LYS A 86 -9.38 -20.25 -11.25
#